data_AF-A0AAV3TD14-F1
#
_entry.id   AF-A0AAV3TD14-F1
#
_cell.length_a   1.000
_cell.length_b   1.000
_cell.length_c   1.000
_cell.angle_alpha   90.00
_cell.angle_beta   90.00
_cell.angle_gamma   90.00
#
_symmetry.space_group_name_H-M   'P 1'
#
loop_
_entity.id
_entity.type
_entity.pdbx_description
1 polymer ?
#
loop_
_entity_poly.entity_id
_entity_poly.type
_entity_poly.pdbx_seq_one_letter_code
_entity_poly.pdbx_strand_id
1 'polypeptide(L)'
;MVSKQIDGIDVPFIAIYTLMGVLTTGIGTFTLFGFDFSAVLTTLVGFEVTAAFLVSIISIVVIGATNELDPTDLATEQRALLGATLFVMVISSWVPEVQSAITGSDMIGLPVFVLYTAAVGSISYLG
;
A
#
# COMPACT_ATOMS: atom_id res chain seq x y z
N MET A 1 -19.63 13.90 18.14
CA MET A 1 -18.23 14.08 17.72
C MET A 1 -17.60 12.70 17.82
N VAL A 2 -17.38 12.04 16.68
CA VAL A 2 -16.65 10.76 16.66
C VAL A 2 -15.20 11.08 17.01
N SER A 3 -14.67 10.36 17.99
CA SER A 3 -13.35 10.57 18.55
C SER A 3 -12.32 10.08 17.53
N LYS A 4 -11.74 10.98 16.73
CA LYS A 4 -10.67 10.65 15.79
C LYS A 4 -9.45 10.07 16.50
N GLN A 5 -9.39 8.77 16.67
CA GLN A 5 -8.32 8.00 17.28
C GLN A 5 -7.93 6.83 16.38
N ILE A 6 -6.64 6.72 16.09
CA ILE A 6 -6.09 5.53 15.44
C ILE A 6 -6.38 4.34 16.37
N ASP A 7 -7.09 3.34 15.86
CA ASP A 7 -7.30 2.09 16.60
C ASP A 7 -5.93 1.44 16.87
N GLY A 8 -5.71 0.92 18.07
CA GLY A 8 -4.49 0.19 18.40
C GLY A 8 -4.23 -0.99 17.46
N ILE A 9 -5.26 -1.54 16.84
CA ILE A 9 -5.14 -2.57 15.79
C ILE A 9 -4.55 -2.00 14.49
N ASP A 10 -4.80 -0.74 14.14
CA ASP A 10 -4.34 -0.17 12.87
C ASP A 10 -2.83 0.11 12.87
N VAL A 11 -2.27 0.46 14.02
CA VAL A 11 -0.84 0.78 14.18
C VAL A 11 0.09 -0.27 13.56
N PRO A 12 -0.01 -1.57 13.87
CA PRO A 12 0.82 -2.59 13.23
C PRO A 12 0.55 -2.71 11.72
N PHE A 13 -0.69 -2.59 11.26
CA PHE A 13 -1.00 -2.69 9.82
C PHE A 13 -0.50 -1.50 9.03
N ILE A 14 -0.49 -0.29 9.60
CA ILE A 14 0.15 0.90 9.01
C ILE A 14 1.66 0.66 8.85
N ALA A 15 2.31 0.13 9.89
CA ALA A 15 3.74 -0.16 9.87
C ALA A 15 4.08 -1.24 8.83
N ILE A 16 3.30 -2.32 8.80
CA ILE A 16 3.45 -3.40 7.81
C ILE A 16 3.23 -2.85 6.40
N TYR A 17 2.16 -2.10 6.17
CA TYR A 17 1.87 -1.52 4.86
C TYR A 17 3.00 -0.59 4.39
N THR A 18 3.50 0.26 5.28
CA THR A 18 4.60 1.17 4.99
C THR A 18 5.87 0.38 4.63
N LEU A 19 6.18 -0.67 5.38
CA LEU A 19 7.31 -1.55 5.09
C LEU A 19 7.16 -2.23 3.72
N MET A 20 5.98 -2.75 3.40
CA MET A 20 5.72 -3.34 2.08
C MET A 20 5.78 -2.29 0.97
N GLY A 21 5.36 -1.05 1.24
CA GLY A 21 5.52 0.10 0.36
C GLY A 21 6.98 0.26 -0.10
N VAL A 22 7.93 0.25 0.84
CA VAL A 22 9.38 0.32 0.55
C VAL A 22 9.82 -0.76 -0.46
N LEU A 23 9.28 -1.97 -0.34
CA LEU A 23 9.61 -3.09 -1.22
C LEU A 23 8.98 -2.91 -2.60
N THR A 24 7.69 -2.56 -2.65
CA THR A 24 6.97 -2.39 -3.91
C THR A 24 7.47 -1.22 -4.74
N THR A 25 8.08 -0.21 -4.10
CA THR A 25 8.68 0.93 -4.80
C THR A 25 10.18 0.76 -5.09
N GLY A 26 10.78 -0.36 -4.71
CA GLY A 26 12.20 -0.64 -4.96
C GLY A 26 13.18 0.18 -4.10
N ILE A 27 12.68 0.92 -3.11
CA ILE A 27 13.51 1.76 -2.22
C ILE A 27 14.36 0.89 -1.28
N GLY A 28 13.92 -0.33 -1.00
CA GLY A 28 14.65 -1.27 -0.17
C GLY A 28 14.24 -2.70 -0.41
N THR A 29 14.88 -3.60 0.33
CA THR A 29 14.62 -5.05 0.31
C THR A 29 14.37 -5.54 1.74
N PHE A 30 13.59 -6.60 1.88
CA PHE A 30 13.30 -7.19 3.19
C PHE A 30 13.14 -8.71 3.05
N THR A 31 13.92 -9.42 3.86
CA THR A 31 13.93 -10.87 3.91
C THR A 31 13.68 -11.30 5.35
N LEU A 32 12.73 -12.20 5.57
CA LEU A 32 12.42 -12.76 6.88
C LEU A 32 12.36 -14.28 6.78
N PHE A 33 13.06 -15.00 7.67
CA PHE A 33 13.15 -16.47 7.66
C PHE A 33 13.57 -17.07 6.30
N GLY A 34 14.41 -16.35 5.54
CA GLY A 34 14.86 -16.76 4.21
C GLY A 34 13.86 -16.50 3.09
N PHE A 35 12.71 -15.89 3.38
CA PHE A 35 11.71 -15.50 2.39
C PHE A 35 11.87 -14.03 2.01
N ASP A 36 12.09 -13.78 0.72
CA ASP A 36 12.16 -12.44 0.12
C ASP A 36 10.75 -11.98 -0.25
N PHE A 37 10.29 -10.89 0.35
CA PHE A 37 8.94 -10.36 0.15
C PHE A 37 8.77 -9.65 -1.20
N SER A 38 9.87 -9.25 -1.83
CA SER A 38 9.86 -8.61 -3.16
C SER A 38 9.82 -9.63 -4.31
N ALA A 39 10.09 -10.91 -4.01
CA ALA A 39 10.06 -11.96 -5.01
C ALA A 39 8.65 -12.21 -5.55
N VAL A 40 8.56 -12.46 -6.86
CA VAL A 40 7.32 -12.86 -7.53
C VAL A 40 6.93 -14.26 -7.08
N LEU A 41 5.76 -14.40 -6.48
CA LEU A 41 5.19 -15.67 -6.05
C LEU A 41 4.53 -16.41 -7.22
N THR A 42 3.80 -15.66 -8.04
CA THR A 42 3.13 -16.19 -9.21
C THR A 42 2.87 -15.09 -10.22
N THR A 43 2.68 -15.49 -11.47
CA THR A 43 2.25 -14.60 -12.55
C THR A 43 0.88 -15.06 -13.03
N LEU A 44 -0.13 -14.20 -12.91
CA LEU A 44 -1.53 -14.51 -13.29
C LEU A 44 -1.97 -13.55 -14.40
N VAL A 45 -2.20 -14.06 -15.61
CA VAL A 45 -2.70 -13.22 -16.74
C VAL A 45 -1.79 -11.99 -16.99
N GLY A 46 -0.47 -12.15 -16.84
CA GLY A 46 0.50 -11.05 -16.98
C GLY A 46 0.68 -10.19 -15.73
N PHE A 47 -0.01 -10.49 -14.63
CA PHE A 47 0.13 -9.83 -13.34
C PHE A 47 1.22 -10.47 -12.49
N GLU A 48 2.22 -9.71 -12.06
CA GLU A 48 3.19 -10.19 -11.07
C GLU A 48 2.62 -10.04 -9.66
N VAL A 49 2.38 -11.17 -9.00
CA VAL A 49 1.94 -11.20 -7.60
C VAL A 49 3.17 -11.39 -6.72
N THR A 50 3.54 -10.37 -5.96
CA THR A 50 4.57 -10.48 -4.90
C THR A 50 3.92 -10.63 -3.53
N ALA A 51 4.68 -11.16 -2.57
CA ALA A 51 4.21 -11.19 -1.19
C ALA A 51 3.98 -9.77 -0.65
N ALA A 52 4.87 -8.84 -1.00
CA ALA A 52 4.73 -7.44 -0.62
C ALA A 52 3.42 -6.83 -1.12
N PHE A 53 3.06 -7.07 -2.39
CA PHE A 53 1.78 -6.62 -2.93
C PHE A 53 0.59 -7.20 -2.15
N LEU A 54 0.57 -8.51 -1.91
CA LEU A 54 -0.54 -9.16 -1.20
C LEU A 54 -0.68 -8.65 0.23
N VAL A 55 0.43 -8.52 0.95
CA VAL A 55 0.43 -8.02 2.34
C VAL A 55 -0.02 -6.56 2.38
N SER A 56 0.38 -5.73 1.41
CA SER A 56 -0.13 -4.35 1.29
C SER A 56 -1.64 -4.30 1.11
N ILE A 57 -2.21 -5.13 0.23
CA ILE A 57 -3.66 -5.19 0.03
C ILE A 57 -4.37 -5.66 1.30
N ILE A 58 -3.86 -6.70 1.97
CA ILE A 58 -4.42 -7.21 3.22
C ILE A 58 -4.41 -6.11 4.29
N SER A 59 -3.32 -5.36 4.44
CA SER A 59 -3.24 -4.26 5.41
C SER A 59 -4.29 -3.18 5.14
N ILE A 60 -4.48 -2.75 3.89
CA ILE A 60 -5.54 -1.77 3.55
C ILE A 60 -6.92 -2.34 3.88
N VAL A 61 -7.18 -3.60 3.54
CA VAL A 61 -8.49 -4.23 3.79
C VAL A 61 -8.77 -4.33 5.28
N VAL A 62 -7.78 -4.70 6.09
CA VAL A 62 -7.94 -4.77 7.55
C VAL A 62 -8.19 -3.39 8.13
N ILE A 63 -7.38 -2.39 7.79
CA ILE A 63 -7.55 -0.99 8.25
C ILE A 63 -8.93 -0.47 7.81
N GLY A 64 -9.36 -0.76 6.58
CA GLY A 64 -10.68 -0.37 6.10
C GLY A 64 -11.81 -1.06 6.85
N ALA A 65 -11.64 -2.33 7.23
CA ALA A 65 -12.64 -3.08 7.98
C ALA A 65 -12.74 -2.62 9.45
N THR A 66 -11.61 -2.33 10.10
CA THR A 66 -11.57 -1.86 11.50
C THR A 66 -12.10 -0.44 11.64
N ASN A 67 -11.84 0.43 10.67
CA ASN A 67 -12.34 1.81 10.65
C ASN A 67 -13.77 1.93 10.09
N GLU A 68 -14.48 0.81 9.85
CA GLU A 68 -15.82 0.80 9.22
C GLU A 68 -15.89 1.71 7.98
N LEU A 69 -14.88 1.60 7.11
CA LEU A 69 -14.60 2.58 6.08
C LEU A 69 -15.74 2.66 5.06
N ASP A 70 -16.61 3.65 5.22
CA ASP A 70 -17.62 4.03 4.23
C ASP A 70 -17.00 5.02 3.23
N PRO A 71 -16.89 4.67 1.93
CA PRO A 71 -16.35 5.56 0.91
C PRO A 71 -17.09 6.91 0.80
N THR A 72 -18.34 6.98 1.26
CA THR A 72 -19.15 8.20 1.24
C THR A 72 -18.82 9.15 2.39
N ASP A 73 -18.30 8.63 3.50
CA ASP A 73 -17.88 9.41 4.68
C ASP A 73 -16.44 9.93 4.58
N LEU A 74 -15.66 9.43 3.60
CA LEU A 74 -14.34 9.95 3.29
C LEU A 74 -14.42 11.37 2.71
N ALA A 75 -13.59 12.26 3.24
CA ALA A 75 -13.30 13.52 2.56
C ALA A 75 -12.78 13.24 1.14
N THR A 76 -13.10 14.14 0.21
CA THR A 76 -12.74 13.99 -1.22
C THR A 76 -11.25 13.71 -1.39
N GLU A 77 -10.41 14.36 -0.59
CA GLU A 77 -8.96 14.22 -0.60
C GLU A 77 -8.51 12.83 -0.13
N GLN A 78 -9.09 12.29 0.94
CA GLN A 78 -8.77 10.95 1.46
C GLN A 78 -9.15 9.87 0.43
N ARG A 79 -10.33 10.03 -0.19
CA ARG A 79 -10.82 9.14 -1.24
C ARG A 79 -9.93 9.18 -2.47
N ALA A 80 -9.49 10.38 -2.87
CA ALA A 80 -8.56 10.56 -3.98
C ALA A 80 -7.20 9.91 -3.69
N LEU A 81 -6.66 10.07 -2.47
CA LEU A 81 -5.40 9.44 -2.05
C LEU A 81 -5.49 7.92 -2.03
N LEU A 82 -6.55 7.36 -1.44
CA LEU A 82 -6.79 5.92 -1.43
C LEU A 82 -6.95 5.37 -2.85
N GLY A 83 -7.77 6.03 -3.67
CA GLY A 83 -7.99 5.65 -5.06
C GLY A 83 -6.72 5.71 -5.90
N ALA A 84 -5.92 6.77 -5.76
CA ALA A 84 -4.63 6.91 -6.44
C ALA A 84 -3.64 5.84 -6.00
N THR A 85 -3.58 5.53 -4.70
CA THR A 85 -2.73 4.46 -4.16
C THR A 85 -3.11 3.10 -4.73
N LEU A 86 -4.39 2.74 -4.67
CA LEU A 86 -4.89 1.47 -5.23
C LEU A 86 -4.66 1.39 -6.74
N PHE A 87 -4.87 2.49 -7.46
CA PHE A 87 -4.62 2.57 -8.89
C PHE A 87 -3.15 2.33 -9.22
N VAL A 88 -2.23 3.05 -8.56
CA VAL A 88 -0.78 2.91 -8.79
C VAL A 88 -0.32 1.51 -8.43
N MET A 89 -0.80 0.93 -7.32
CA MET A 89 -0.49 -0.46 -6.96
C MET A 89 -0.91 -1.43 -8.06
N VAL A 90 -2.17 -1.38 -8.51
CA VAL A 90 -2.69 -2.30 -9.53
C VAL A 90 -1.96 -2.14 -10.86
N ILE A 91 -1.79 -0.91 -11.33
CA ILE A 91 -1.15 -0.66 -12.63
C ILE A 91 0.35 -1.00 -12.60
N SER A 92 1.04 -0.78 -11.48
CA SER A 92 2.44 -1.16 -11.30
C SER A 92 2.65 -2.67 -11.32
N SER A 93 1.65 -3.46 -10.93
CA SER A 93 1.73 -4.91 -10.98
C SER A 93 1.20 -5.51 -12.30
N TRP A 94 0.46 -4.73 -13.11
CA TRP A 94 -0.04 -5.11 -14.44
C TRP A 94 0.89 -4.71 -15.59
N VAL A 95 1.58 -3.58 -15.45
CA VAL A 95 2.37 -2.96 -16.51
C VAL A 95 3.84 -2.96 -16.10
N PRO A 96 4.65 -3.88 -16.64
CA PRO A 96 6.07 -4.01 -16.27
C PRO A 96 6.86 -2.71 -16.46
N GLU A 97 6.51 -1.90 -17.46
CA GLU A 97 7.13 -0.60 -17.70
C GLU A 97 6.87 0.39 -16.56
N VAL A 98 5.67 0.35 -15.96
CA VAL A 98 5.35 1.18 -14.79
C VAL A 98 6.12 0.69 -13.58
N GLN A 99 6.14 -0.62 -13.35
CA GLN A 99 6.93 -1.23 -12.28
C GLN A 99 8.40 -0.83 -12.39
N SER A 100 8.97 -0.97 -13.59
CA SER A 100 10.36 -0.63 -13.89
C SER A 100 10.64 0.86 -13.74
N ALA A 101 9.69 1.74 -14.06
CA ALA A 101 9.86 3.18 -13.84
C ALA A 101 9.88 3.53 -12.35
N ILE A 102 9.02 2.88 -11.55
CA ILE A 102 8.93 3.10 -10.10
C ILE A 102 10.18 2.56 -9.40
N THR A 103 10.58 1.32 -9.69
CA THR A 103 11.70 0.64 -9.02
C THR A 103 13.06 1.01 -9.59
N GLY A 104 13.12 1.46 -10.85
CA GLY A 104 14.36 1.84 -11.52
C GLY A 104 14.82 3.26 -11.26
N SER A 105 14.03 4.09 -10.56
CA SER A 105 14.37 5.47 -10.24
C SER A 105 13.81 5.91 -8.89
N ASP A 106 14.70 6.22 -7.94
CA ASP A 106 14.31 6.77 -6.63
C ASP A 106 13.48 8.05 -6.74
N MET A 107 13.69 8.85 -7.79
CA MET A 107 12.92 10.07 -8.03
C MET A 107 11.44 9.80 -8.33
N ILE A 108 11.10 8.61 -8.82
CA ILE A 108 9.73 8.17 -9.09
C ILE A 108 9.23 7.28 -7.93
N GLY A 109 10.07 6.35 -7.46
CA GLY A 109 9.76 5.45 -6.36
C GLY A 109 9.41 6.18 -5.06
N LEU A 110 10.15 7.24 -4.71
CA LEU A 110 9.91 8.00 -3.47
C LEU A 110 8.55 8.70 -3.45
N PRO A 111 8.14 9.47 -4.49
CA PRO A 111 6.78 10.01 -4.54
C PRO A 111 5.68 8.95 -4.46
N VAL A 112 5.86 7.79 -5.09
CA VAL A 112 4.90 6.69 -5.01
C VAL A 112 4.83 6.12 -3.58
N PHE A 113 5.97 5.96 -2.92
CA PHE A 113 6.02 5.54 -1.53
C PHE A 113 5.34 6.56 -0.59
N VAL A 114 5.57 7.85 -0.81
CA VAL A 114 4.90 8.92 -0.07
C VAL A 114 3.39 8.88 -0.30
N LEU A 115 2.94 8.65 -1.54
CA LEU A 115 1.53 8.47 -1.85
C LEU A 115 0.92 7.30 -1.07
N TYR A 116 1.58 6.14 -1.07
CA TYR A 116 1.13 4.94 -0.36
C TYR A 116 0.99 5.20 1.15
N THR A 117 2.03 5.77 1.77
CA THR A 117 2.03 6.06 3.20
C THR A 117 1.02 7.15 3.59
N ALA A 118 0.88 8.18 2.76
CA ALA A 118 -0.12 9.23 2.97
C ALA A 118 -1.55 8.68 2.89
N ALA A 119 -1.84 7.79 1.94
CA ALA A 119 -3.16 7.19 1.82
C ALA A 119 -3.51 6.35 3.05
N VAL A 120 -2.63 5.44 3.47
CA VAL A 120 -2.87 4.62 4.66
C VAL A 120 -2.94 5.45 5.95
N GLY A 121 -2.06 6.44 6.11
CA GLY A 121 -2.16 7.38 7.23
C GLY A 121 -3.47 8.15 7.25
N SER A 122 -4.00 8.51 6.08
CA SER A 122 -5.25 9.28 5.96
C SER A 122 -6.51 8.48 6.31
N ILE A 123 -6.54 7.19 5.99
CA ILE A 123 -7.70 6.32 6.29
C ILE A 123 -7.67 5.77 7.70
N SER A 124 -6.48 5.68 8.31
CA SER A 124 -6.33 5.21 9.70
C SER A 124 -6.72 6.27 10.74
N TYR A 125 -6.93 7.52 10.30
CA TYR A 125 -7.31 8.65 11.16
C TYR A 125 -8.85 8.83 11.27
N LEU A 126 -9.62 7.83 10.83
CA LEU A 126 -11.09 7.87 10.75
C LEU A 126 -11.80 7.18 11.91
N GLY A 127 -11.15 6.23 12.59
CA GLY A 127 -11.61 5.61 13.84
C GLY A 127 -11.77 6.61 14.97
#